data_AF-A0AA38HNM9-F1
#
_entry.id   AF-A0AA38HNM9-F1
#
_cell.length_a   1.000
_cell.length_b   1.000
_cell.length_c   1.000
_cell.angle_alpha   90.00
_cell.angle_beta   90.00
_cell.angle_gamma   90.00
#
_symmetry.space_group_name_H-M   'P 1'
#
loop_
_entity.id
_entity.type
_entity.pdbx_description
1 polymer ?
#
loop_
_entity_poly.entity_id
_entity_poly.type
_entity_poly.pdbx_seq_one_letter_code
_entity_poly.pdbx_strand_id
1 'polypeptide(L)'
;MPNVHPDTEDSTFCTSQKLNSTIYLVAFEPKASLQFVHHLLVFGCSKPGSVDPYWNCGETKNPCGESIPKIIYSWALNATPFHLPKNVAFKVGPKSQINYLVLQIHYTHNFHKNQTDISGLNLMYTKKYQNKLAGILALASEGLIPPRTITTLETLCQIKENKTIFPFAFRVHTHELGKLVSGYSTHKDGNGVDHWFLLGKKNPQEAQLFCPVVNRKPVTFGDKLMARCTMDSRHKGTYTIVGPGHDDEMCNFYIAYYVEKGTPLRMSYCISTRV
;
A
#
# COMPACT_ATOMS: atom_id res chain seq x y z
N MET A 1 -2.79 -1.65 -19.46
CA MET A 1 -2.75 -3.09 -19.71
C MET A 1 -2.57 -3.30 -21.20
N PRO A 2 -1.79 -4.29 -21.64
CA PRO A 2 -1.61 -4.55 -23.07
C PRO A 2 -2.76 -5.42 -23.62
N ASN A 3 -3.91 -4.81 -23.90
CA ASN A 3 -5.10 -5.46 -24.48
C ASN A 3 -5.55 -6.71 -23.68
N VAL A 4 -5.75 -6.57 -22.38
CA VAL A 4 -6.11 -7.70 -21.51
C VAL A 4 -7.56 -8.13 -21.74
N HIS A 5 -7.83 -9.42 -21.61
CA HIS A 5 -9.17 -10.01 -21.69
C HIS A 5 -9.44 -10.87 -20.43
N PRO A 6 -10.23 -10.37 -19.47
CA PRO A 6 -10.71 -11.17 -18.35
C PRO A 6 -11.72 -12.24 -18.79
N ASP A 7 -11.32 -13.51 -18.78
CA ASP A 7 -12.19 -14.64 -19.12
C ASP A 7 -13.18 -15.00 -17.98
N THR A 8 -12.83 -14.66 -16.75
CA THR A 8 -13.63 -14.95 -15.54
C THR A 8 -13.95 -13.68 -14.77
N GLU A 9 -15.07 -13.70 -14.04
CA GLU A 9 -15.39 -12.65 -13.07
C GLU A 9 -14.32 -12.57 -11.97
N ASP A 10 -14.23 -11.41 -11.32
CA ASP A 10 -13.26 -11.12 -10.24
C ASP A 10 -11.81 -11.52 -10.57
N SER A 11 -11.35 -11.13 -11.76
CA SER A 11 -10.00 -11.42 -12.24
C SER A 11 -9.03 -10.29 -11.97
N THR A 12 -7.85 -10.63 -11.47
CA THR A 12 -6.78 -9.67 -11.20
C THR A 12 -5.54 -9.95 -12.05
N PHE A 13 -5.19 -8.98 -12.89
CA PHE A 13 -4.05 -9.06 -13.81
C PHE A 13 -2.97 -8.07 -13.45
N CYS A 14 -1.73 -8.44 -13.77
CA CYS A 14 -0.56 -7.61 -13.58
C CYS A 14 0.18 -7.40 -14.90
N THR A 15 0.80 -6.23 -15.06
CA THR A 15 1.78 -5.93 -16.12
C THR A 15 2.95 -5.18 -15.51
N SER A 16 4.12 -5.23 -16.13
CA SER A 16 5.33 -4.59 -15.59
C SER A 16 6.03 -3.69 -16.58
N GLN A 17 6.66 -2.64 -16.06
CA GLN A 17 7.50 -1.72 -16.80
C GLN A 17 8.89 -1.64 -16.17
N LYS A 18 9.91 -2.02 -16.93
CA LYS A 18 11.32 -1.83 -16.54
C LYS A 18 11.68 -0.35 -16.63
N LEU A 19 12.40 0.14 -15.62
CA LEU A 19 12.88 1.52 -15.56
C LEU A 19 14.35 1.58 -16.03
N ASN A 20 14.57 2.13 -17.23
CA ASN A 20 15.90 2.21 -17.84
C ASN A 20 16.75 3.38 -17.31
N SER A 21 16.13 4.33 -16.59
CA SER A 21 16.82 5.47 -15.99
C SER A 21 16.25 5.77 -14.61
N THR A 22 17.04 6.45 -13.77
CA THR A 22 16.55 6.89 -12.47
C THR A 22 15.67 8.13 -12.66
N ILE A 23 14.42 8.06 -12.20
CA ILE A 23 13.42 9.12 -12.29
C ILE A 23 12.75 9.35 -10.92
N TYR A 24 12.05 10.47 -10.80
CA TYR A 24 11.34 10.89 -9.61
C TYR A 24 9.85 11.03 -9.93
N LEU A 25 9.03 10.09 -9.44
CA LEU A 25 7.58 10.11 -9.65
C LEU A 25 6.94 11.16 -8.73
N VAL A 26 6.15 12.07 -9.30
CA VAL A 26 5.55 13.21 -8.60
C VAL A 26 4.01 13.19 -8.59
N ALA A 27 3.38 12.45 -9.50
CA ALA A 27 1.94 12.24 -9.48
C ALA A 27 1.54 10.99 -10.27
N PHE A 28 0.33 10.50 -9.97
CA PHE A 28 -0.29 9.34 -10.61
C PHE A 28 -1.66 9.75 -11.13
N GLU A 29 -1.85 9.62 -12.44
CA GLU A 29 -3.08 9.99 -13.15
C GLU A 29 -3.75 8.72 -13.70
N PRO A 30 -4.85 8.26 -13.09
CA PRO A 30 -5.54 7.05 -13.52
C PRO A 30 -6.14 7.22 -14.93
N LYS A 31 -6.02 6.18 -15.75
CA LYS A 31 -6.69 6.03 -17.04
C LYS A 31 -7.39 4.68 -17.04
N ALA A 32 -8.56 4.63 -16.43
CA ALA A 32 -9.29 3.39 -16.22
C ALA A 32 -10.65 3.41 -16.92
N SER A 33 -11.01 2.27 -17.51
CA SER A 33 -12.36 1.99 -18.02
C SER A 33 -13.26 1.75 -16.82
N LEU A 34 -13.96 2.79 -16.36
CA LEU A 34 -14.73 2.80 -15.11
C LEU A 34 -15.82 1.72 -15.03
N GLN A 35 -16.28 1.25 -16.18
CA GLN A 35 -17.25 0.18 -16.31
C GLN A 35 -16.70 -1.22 -15.98
N PHE A 36 -15.37 -1.41 -15.97
CA PHE A 36 -14.75 -2.72 -15.77
C PHE A 36 -13.74 -2.76 -14.62
N VAL A 37 -13.05 -1.65 -14.37
CA VAL A 37 -11.98 -1.61 -13.37
C VAL A 37 -12.54 -1.25 -12.01
N HIS A 38 -12.45 -2.19 -11.07
CA HIS A 38 -12.86 -1.95 -9.69
C HIS A 38 -11.81 -1.13 -8.93
N HIS A 39 -10.55 -1.55 -9.02
CA HIS A 39 -9.42 -0.81 -8.48
C HIS A 39 -8.11 -1.14 -9.21
N LEU A 40 -7.11 -0.28 -9.03
CA LEU A 40 -5.74 -0.49 -9.51
C LEU A 40 -4.73 -0.19 -8.42
N LEU A 41 -3.63 -0.93 -8.43
CA LEU A 41 -2.49 -0.76 -7.53
C LEU A 41 -1.21 -0.65 -8.34
N VAL A 42 -0.25 0.13 -7.85
CA VAL A 42 1.09 0.19 -8.41
C VAL A 42 2.08 -0.22 -7.35
N PHE A 43 2.93 -1.18 -7.71
CA PHE A 43 4.00 -1.69 -6.87
C PHE A 43 5.36 -1.34 -7.46
N GLY A 44 6.30 -0.96 -6.60
CA GLY A 44 7.72 -0.94 -6.92
C GLY A 44 8.36 -2.28 -6.59
N CYS A 45 9.01 -2.90 -7.57
CA CYS A 45 9.68 -4.19 -7.43
C CYS A 45 11.15 -4.11 -7.85
N SER A 46 12.00 -5.01 -7.32
CA SER A 46 13.33 -5.24 -7.89
C SER A 46 13.28 -6.17 -9.11
N LYS A 47 12.32 -7.10 -9.14
CA LYS A 47 11.99 -8.02 -10.25
C LYS A 47 10.46 -8.20 -10.32
N PRO A 48 9.84 -8.27 -11.50
CA PRO A 48 8.40 -8.53 -11.61
C PRO A 48 8.08 -10.01 -11.38
N GLY A 49 6.80 -10.31 -11.12
CA GLY A 49 6.31 -11.69 -10.98
C GLY A 49 6.34 -12.51 -12.27
N SER A 50 6.22 -11.87 -13.43
CA SER A 50 6.45 -12.48 -14.75
C SER A 50 7.17 -11.52 -15.68
N VAL A 51 7.77 -12.05 -16.74
CA VAL A 51 8.31 -11.29 -17.89
C VAL A 51 7.30 -11.17 -19.03
N ASP A 52 6.16 -11.85 -18.94
CA ASP A 52 5.09 -11.77 -19.92
C ASP A 52 4.53 -10.34 -20.01
N PRO A 53 3.96 -9.94 -21.15
CA PRO A 53 3.35 -8.61 -21.30
C PRO A 53 2.33 -8.31 -20.20
N TYR A 54 1.59 -9.33 -19.79
CA TYR A 54 0.74 -9.34 -18.60
C TYR A 54 0.56 -10.78 -18.10
N TRP A 55 0.15 -10.95 -16.85
CA TRP A 55 -0.15 -12.26 -16.27
C TRP A 55 -1.28 -12.17 -15.25
N ASN A 56 -2.00 -13.27 -15.02
CA ASN A 56 -2.95 -13.37 -13.92
C ASN A 56 -2.16 -13.49 -12.61
N CYS A 57 -2.15 -12.40 -11.84
CA CYS A 57 -1.47 -12.36 -10.55
C CYS A 57 -2.42 -12.62 -9.38
N GLY A 58 -3.73 -12.66 -9.59
CA GLY A 58 -4.70 -12.76 -8.49
C GLY A 58 -4.56 -11.60 -7.49
N GLU A 59 -5.42 -11.58 -6.49
CA GLU A 59 -5.30 -10.61 -5.39
C GLU A 59 -4.27 -11.05 -4.34
N THR A 60 -4.07 -12.36 -4.21
CA THR A 60 -3.32 -12.98 -3.12
C THR A 60 -1.86 -13.29 -3.45
N LYS A 61 -1.48 -13.32 -4.74
CA LYS A 61 -0.10 -13.64 -5.13
C LYS A 61 0.76 -12.38 -5.14
N ASN A 62 2.05 -12.56 -4.84
CA ASN A 62 3.00 -11.46 -4.87
C ASN A 62 3.21 -10.96 -6.33
N PRO A 63 2.87 -9.69 -6.65
CA PRO A 63 3.05 -9.13 -8.00
C PRO A 63 4.52 -8.95 -8.38
N CYS A 64 5.43 -9.00 -7.42
CA CYS A 64 6.86 -8.84 -7.59
C CYS A 64 7.64 -10.17 -7.53
N GLY A 65 6.94 -11.30 -7.66
CA GLY A 65 7.52 -12.65 -7.66
C GLY A 65 8.18 -12.98 -6.32
N GLU A 66 9.50 -13.15 -6.32
CA GLU A 66 10.29 -13.38 -5.11
C GLU A 66 10.69 -12.08 -4.39
N SER A 67 10.57 -10.92 -5.06
CA SER A 67 10.94 -9.65 -4.46
C SER A 67 9.81 -9.07 -3.61
N ILE A 68 10.18 -8.37 -2.53
CA ILE A 68 9.20 -7.77 -1.63
C ILE A 68 8.49 -6.62 -2.36
N PRO A 69 7.15 -6.68 -2.53
CA PRO A 69 6.42 -5.64 -3.22
C PRO A 69 6.42 -4.37 -2.37
N LYS A 70 6.47 -3.20 -3.01
CA LYS A 70 6.28 -1.91 -2.33
C LYS A 70 5.11 -1.22 -2.99
N ILE A 71 3.93 -1.25 -2.36
CA ILE A 71 2.81 -0.44 -2.86
C ILE A 71 3.27 1.03 -2.89
N ILE A 72 3.12 1.70 -4.02
CA ILE A 72 3.47 3.13 -4.21
C ILE A 72 2.26 3.99 -4.54
N TYR A 73 1.18 3.37 -5.02
CA TYR A 73 -0.07 4.05 -5.37
C TYR A 73 -1.25 3.07 -5.36
N SER A 74 -2.44 3.59 -5.04
CA SER A 74 -3.72 2.88 -5.17
C SER A 74 -4.80 3.83 -5.70
N TRP A 75 -5.70 3.29 -6.53
CA TRP A 75 -6.86 4.01 -7.05
C TRP A 75 -8.09 3.09 -7.11
N ALA A 76 -9.26 3.65 -6.86
CA ALA A 76 -10.56 2.99 -6.86
C ALA A 76 -11.66 4.05 -7.05
N LEU A 77 -12.85 3.63 -7.48
CA LEU A 77 -14.10 4.42 -7.49
C LEU A 77 -13.96 5.86 -8.02
N ASN A 78 -13.36 6.06 -9.19
CA ASN A 78 -13.21 7.38 -9.81
C ASN A 78 -12.41 8.41 -9.00
N ALA A 79 -11.50 7.94 -8.13
CA ALA A 79 -10.65 8.84 -7.36
C ALA A 79 -9.87 9.80 -8.28
N THR A 80 -9.75 11.05 -7.84
CA THR A 80 -8.99 12.08 -8.55
C THR A 80 -7.50 11.73 -8.64
N PRO A 81 -6.75 12.33 -9.57
CA PRO A 81 -5.29 12.19 -9.61
C PRO A 81 -4.64 12.44 -8.25
N PHE A 82 -3.66 11.60 -7.91
CA PHE A 82 -2.92 11.73 -6.66
C PHE A 82 -1.62 12.47 -6.91
N HIS A 83 -1.57 13.71 -6.44
CA HIS A 83 -0.37 14.53 -6.45
C HIS A 83 0.37 14.38 -5.13
N LEU A 84 1.67 14.08 -5.22
CA LEU A 84 2.54 14.12 -4.06
C LEU A 84 2.68 15.57 -3.56
N PRO A 85 2.98 15.80 -2.27
CA PRO A 85 3.26 17.13 -1.77
C PRO A 85 4.37 17.82 -2.56
N LYS A 86 4.39 19.16 -2.54
CA LYS A 86 5.39 19.95 -3.28
C LYS A 86 6.82 19.46 -3.00
N ASN A 87 7.58 19.21 -4.06
CA ASN A 87 8.98 18.72 -4.05
C ASN A 87 9.17 17.30 -3.46
N VAL A 88 8.10 16.54 -3.24
CA VAL A 88 8.15 15.14 -2.79
C VAL A 88 8.05 14.21 -3.99
N ALA A 89 8.91 13.19 -4.04
CA ALA A 89 8.86 12.20 -5.10
C ALA A 89 9.32 10.80 -4.69
N PHE A 90 8.77 9.76 -5.31
CA PHE A 90 9.34 8.42 -5.24
C PHE A 90 10.52 8.32 -6.21
N LYS A 91 11.71 8.03 -5.68
CA LYS A 91 12.90 7.75 -6.50
C LYS A 91 12.84 6.29 -6.97
N VAL A 92 12.77 6.10 -8.28
CA VAL A 92 12.69 4.78 -8.92
C VAL A 92 13.73 4.63 -10.04
N GLY A 93 14.05 3.42 -10.46
CA GLY A 93 15.04 3.07 -11.47
C GLY A 93 16.36 2.54 -10.90
N PRO A 94 17.42 2.39 -11.74
CA PRO A 94 18.62 1.62 -11.40
C PRO A 94 19.42 2.10 -10.18
N LYS A 95 19.29 3.37 -9.78
CA LYS A 95 19.93 3.95 -8.57
C LYS A 95 18.98 4.00 -7.37
N SER A 96 17.98 3.12 -7.36
CA SER A 96 16.97 2.95 -6.30
C SER A 96 16.78 1.47 -5.99
N GLN A 97 15.91 1.14 -5.03
CA GLN A 97 15.51 -0.25 -4.75
C GLN A 97 14.34 -0.73 -5.63
N ILE A 98 13.85 0.12 -6.54
CA ILE A 98 12.67 -0.13 -7.37
C ILE A 98 13.12 -0.07 -8.84
N ASN A 99 13.37 -1.23 -9.45
CA ASN A 99 13.82 -1.33 -10.85
C ASN A 99 12.65 -1.50 -11.83
N TYR A 100 11.53 -2.00 -11.33
CA TYR A 100 10.31 -2.23 -12.08
C TYR A 100 9.14 -1.56 -11.37
N LEU A 101 8.21 -1.04 -12.18
CA LEU A 101 6.86 -0.73 -11.72
C LEU A 101 5.95 -1.87 -12.18
N VAL A 102 5.17 -2.43 -11.28
CA VAL A 102 4.14 -3.43 -11.59
C VAL A 102 2.78 -2.79 -11.34
N LEU A 103 1.96 -2.75 -12.38
CA LEU A 103 0.57 -2.33 -12.33
C LEU A 103 -0.29 -3.58 -12.15
N GLN A 104 -1.10 -3.60 -11.08
CA GLN A 104 -2.13 -4.61 -10.84
C GLN A 104 -3.50 -3.97 -11.03
N ILE A 105 -4.40 -4.64 -11.74
CA ILE A 105 -5.77 -4.18 -11.95
C ILE A 105 -6.73 -5.34 -11.64
N HIS A 106 -7.72 -5.06 -10.80
CA HIS A 106 -8.83 -5.96 -10.51
C HIS A 106 -10.05 -5.56 -11.36
N TYR A 107 -10.56 -6.53 -12.13
CA TYR A 107 -11.77 -6.45 -12.92
C TYR A 107 -12.90 -7.26 -12.28
N THR A 108 -14.08 -6.67 -12.11
CA THR A 108 -15.25 -7.35 -11.51
C THR A 108 -16.00 -8.22 -12.51
N HIS A 109 -15.92 -7.90 -13.81
CA HIS A 109 -16.71 -8.56 -14.84
C HIS A 109 -15.82 -9.26 -15.86
N ASN A 110 -16.28 -10.42 -16.33
CA ASN A 110 -15.72 -11.05 -17.52
C ASN A 110 -16.09 -10.25 -18.77
N PHE A 111 -15.29 -10.44 -19.82
CA PHE A 111 -15.41 -9.67 -21.04
C PHE A 111 -16.12 -10.48 -22.11
N HIS A 112 -16.93 -9.82 -22.95
CA HIS A 112 -17.49 -10.48 -24.13
C HIS A 112 -16.38 -10.83 -25.14
N LYS A 113 -16.62 -11.82 -26.00
CA LYS A 113 -15.68 -12.19 -27.06
C LYS A 113 -15.31 -10.95 -27.89
N ASN A 114 -14.01 -10.72 -28.09
CA ASN A 114 -13.37 -9.57 -28.77
C ASN A 114 -13.32 -8.25 -28.00
N GLN A 115 -13.74 -8.22 -26.74
CA GLN A 115 -13.57 -7.06 -25.88
C GLN A 115 -12.21 -7.15 -25.17
N THR A 116 -11.45 -6.05 -25.17
CA THR A 116 -10.18 -5.96 -24.43
C THR A 116 -10.10 -4.64 -23.67
N ASP A 117 -9.23 -4.57 -22.68
CA ASP A 117 -9.00 -3.36 -21.90
C ASP A 117 -7.53 -2.90 -21.95
N ILE A 118 -7.37 -1.57 -21.99
CA ILE A 118 -6.07 -0.89 -22.01
C ILE A 118 -5.84 -0.01 -20.77
N SER A 119 -6.65 -0.18 -19.72
CA SER A 119 -6.60 0.62 -18.50
C SER A 119 -5.23 0.61 -17.84
N GLY A 120 -4.91 1.71 -17.18
CA GLY A 120 -3.69 1.88 -16.42
C GLY A 120 -3.61 3.28 -15.86
N LEU A 121 -2.44 3.91 -15.99
CA LEU A 121 -2.21 5.26 -15.49
C LEU A 121 -1.11 5.95 -16.28
N ASN A 122 -1.22 7.28 -16.35
CA ASN A 122 -0.10 8.15 -16.68
C ASN A 122 0.73 8.38 -15.42
N LEU A 123 2.05 8.24 -15.55
CA LEU A 123 3.00 8.59 -14.49
C LEU A 123 3.60 9.96 -14.79
N MET A 124 3.41 10.93 -13.89
CA MET A 124 4.12 12.20 -13.97
C MET A 124 5.45 12.08 -13.25
N TYR A 125 6.54 12.41 -13.92
CA TYR A 125 7.88 12.29 -13.37
C TYR A 125 8.82 13.39 -13.83
N THR A 126 9.92 13.54 -13.10
CA THR A 126 11.05 14.39 -13.48
C THR A 126 12.37 13.63 -13.40
N LYS A 127 13.34 14.05 -14.20
CA LYS A 127 14.74 13.60 -14.10
C LYS A 127 15.56 14.48 -13.16
N LYS A 128 15.04 15.66 -12.79
CA LYS A 128 15.70 16.58 -11.84
C LYS A 128 15.65 15.99 -10.44
N TYR A 129 16.79 16.01 -9.76
CA TYR A 129 16.90 15.56 -8.38
C TYR A 129 15.84 16.22 -7.48
N GLN A 130 15.20 15.41 -6.63
CA GLN A 130 14.26 15.88 -5.62
C GLN A 130 14.89 15.73 -4.23
N ASN A 131 14.79 16.77 -3.41
CA ASN A 131 15.37 16.82 -2.07
C ASN A 131 14.52 16.09 -1.02
N LYS A 132 13.21 15.89 -1.28
CA LYS A 132 12.31 15.13 -0.43
C LYS A 132 11.93 13.82 -1.11
N LEU A 133 12.51 12.73 -0.62
CA LEU A 133 12.23 11.40 -1.17
C LEU A 133 11.12 10.73 -0.38
N ALA A 134 10.10 10.26 -1.09
CA ALA A 134 8.97 9.53 -0.55
C ALA A 134 9.34 8.06 -0.30
N GLY A 135 8.73 7.51 0.75
CA GLY A 135 8.73 6.09 1.07
C GLY A 135 7.39 5.68 1.65
N ILE A 136 7.17 4.37 1.71
CA ILE A 136 6.00 3.78 2.35
C ILE A 136 6.48 2.76 3.36
N LEU A 137 5.93 2.85 4.56
CA LEU A 137 6.12 1.90 5.64
C LEU A 137 4.80 1.20 5.90
N ALA A 138 4.78 -0.12 5.76
CA ALA A 138 3.64 -0.95 6.10
C ALA A 138 3.76 -1.42 7.55
N LEU A 139 2.74 -1.12 8.35
CA LEU A 139 2.52 -1.75 9.65
C LEU A 139 1.52 -2.88 9.43
N ALA A 140 1.94 -4.11 9.67
CA ALA A 140 1.12 -5.29 9.46
C ALA A 140 1.07 -6.13 10.75
N SER A 141 -0.07 -6.74 11.03
CA SER A 141 -0.20 -7.68 12.14
C SER A 141 -0.18 -9.11 11.62
N GLU A 142 0.34 -10.04 12.42
CA GLU A 142 0.11 -11.47 12.25
C GLU A 142 -0.78 -11.97 13.39
N GLY A 143 -1.49 -13.08 13.18
CA GLY A 143 -2.28 -13.68 14.25
C GLY A 143 -3.39 -14.60 13.79
N LEU A 144 -4.25 -14.93 14.75
CA LEU A 144 -5.44 -15.75 14.59
C LEU A 144 -6.65 -14.97 15.11
N ILE A 145 -7.70 -14.92 14.32
CA ILE A 145 -8.96 -14.27 14.66
C ILE A 145 -9.93 -15.36 15.14
N PRO A 146 -10.31 -15.40 16.43
CA PRO A 146 -11.28 -16.36 16.92
C PRO A 146 -12.66 -16.12 16.32
N PRO A 147 -13.49 -17.17 16.12
CA PRO A 147 -14.87 -17.02 15.66
C PRO A 147 -15.77 -16.41 16.75
N ARG A 148 -16.97 -15.97 16.35
CA ARG A 148 -18.05 -15.55 17.27
C ARG A 148 -17.72 -14.33 18.15
N THR A 149 -16.77 -13.48 17.76
CA THR A 149 -16.37 -12.31 18.56
C THR A 149 -16.00 -11.09 17.72
N ILE A 150 -15.79 -9.96 18.41
CA ILE A 150 -15.07 -8.81 17.87
C ILE A 150 -13.70 -8.79 18.54
N THR A 151 -12.63 -8.74 17.74
CA THR A 151 -11.25 -8.74 18.26
C THR A 151 -10.45 -7.60 17.67
N THR A 152 -9.33 -7.27 18.31
CA THR A 152 -8.35 -6.34 17.76
C THR A 152 -7.07 -7.06 17.37
N LEU A 153 -6.46 -6.62 16.28
CA LEU A 153 -5.10 -6.96 15.88
C LEU A 153 -4.26 -5.70 15.95
N GLU A 154 -3.05 -5.82 16.48
CA GLU A 154 -2.17 -4.68 16.77
C GLU A 154 -0.76 -4.92 16.29
N THR A 155 -0.13 -3.82 15.87
CA THR A 155 1.28 -3.79 15.49
C THR A 155 1.93 -2.61 16.16
N LEU A 156 3.12 -2.80 16.75
CA LEU A 156 3.92 -1.75 17.37
C LEU A 156 5.36 -1.79 16.86
N CYS A 157 5.85 -0.65 16.38
CA CYS A 157 7.14 -0.53 15.70
C CYS A 157 7.88 0.69 16.17
N GLN A 158 9.12 0.54 16.60
CA GLN A 158 9.98 1.68 16.93
C GLN A 158 10.83 2.08 15.73
N ILE A 159 10.99 3.38 15.48
CA ILE A 159 11.95 3.90 14.51
C ILE A 159 13.37 3.69 15.03
N LYS A 160 14.07 2.72 14.42
CA LYS A 160 15.46 2.37 14.75
C LYS A 160 16.50 3.04 13.85
N GLU A 161 16.08 3.61 12.73
CA GLU A 161 16.98 4.36 11.85
C GLU A 161 17.12 5.78 12.36
N ASN A 162 18.36 6.32 12.41
CA ASN A 162 18.60 7.72 12.76
C ASN A 162 18.17 8.65 11.60
N LYS A 163 16.86 8.76 11.42
CA LYS A 163 16.18 9.51 10.37
C LYS A 163 14.91 10.13 10.91
N THR A 164 14.53 11.25 10.31
CA THR A 164 13.23 11.89 10.53
C THR A 164 12.36 11.66 9.31
N ILE A 165 11.15 11.16 9.51
CA ILE A 165 10.14 10.98 8.48
C ILE A 165 8.98 11.95 8.71
N PHE A 166 8.36 12.39 7.61
CA PHE A 166 7.21 13.29 7.63
C PHE A 166 6.02 12.58 6.98
N PRO A 167 5.11 12.00 7.78
CA PRO A 167 3.89 11.39 7.26
C PRO A 167 3.03 12.42 6.52
N PHE A 168 2.51 12.04 5.35
CA PHE A 168 1.61 12.91 4.57
C PHE A 168 0.33 12.22 4.10
N ALA A 169 0.35 10.89 3.93
CA ALA A 169 -0.85 10.11 3.64
C ALA A 169 -0.80 8.73 4.31
N PHE A 170 -1.96 8.10 4.44
CA PHE A 170 -2.09 6.74 4.92
C PHE A 170 -3.08 5.94 4.07
N ARG A 171 -2.92 4.63 4.02
CA ARG A 171 -3.87 3.68 3.41
C ARG A 171 -4.12 2.55 4.39
N VAL A 172 -5.35 2.05 4.44
CA VAL A 172 -5.74 0.87 5.23
C VAL A 172 -6.08 -0.29 4.29
N HIS A 173 -5.86 -1.51 4.76
CA HIS A 173 -6.31 -2.71 4.03
C HIS A 173 -6.61 -3.85 5.00
N THR A 174 -7.76 -4.48 4.78
CA THR A 174 -8.23 -5.74 5.37
C THR A 174 -9.02 -6.48 4.29
N HIS A 175 -9.34 -7.73 4.54
CA HIS A 175 -10.39 -8.49 3.87
C HIS A 175 -11.73 -8.26 4.60
N GLU A 176 -12.65 -9.24 4.55
CA GLU A 176 -14.07 -9.14 4.93
C GLU A 176 -14.31 -8.74 6.40
N LEU A 177 -13.48 -9.23 7.34
CA LEU A 177 -13.75 -9.10 8.77
C LEU A 177 -13.44 -7.69 9.30
N GLY A 178 -12.58 -6.92 8.63
CA GLY A 178 -12.16 -5.60 9.10
C GLY A 178 -13.29 -4.57 9.12
N LYS A 179 -13.46 -3.88 10.24
CA LYS A 179 -14.48 -2.82 10.42
C LYS A 179 -13.86 -1.43 10.65
N LEU A 180 -12.68 -1.38 11.24
CA LEU A 180 -11.97 -0.13 11.47
C LEU A 180 -10.47 -0.40 11.53
N VAL A 181 -9.68 0.41 10.84
CA VAL A 181 -8.23 0.44 11.00
C VAL A 181 -7.82 1.84 11.42
N SER A 182 -6.96 1.92 12.43
CA SER A 182 -6.40 3.17 12.94
C SER A 182 -4.90 3.06 13.10
N GLY A 183 -4.19 4.16 12.86
CA GLY A 183 -2.74 4.23 13.01
C GLY A 183 -2.31 5.45 13.81
N TYR A 184 -1.25 5.30 14.57
CA TYR A 184 -0.76 6.28 15.54
C TYR A 184 0.76 6.42 15.47
N SER A 185 1.26 7.58 15.87
CA SER A 185 2.68 7.81 16.17
C SER A 185 2.84 8.29 17.61
N THR A 186 4.01 8.09 18.20
CA THR A 186 4.38 8.69 19.49
C THR A 186 5.37 9.84 19.32
N HIS A 187 5.38 10.73 20.30
CA HIS A 187 6.55 11.58 20.60
C HIS A 187 6.82 11.56 22.10
N LYS A 188 8.10 11.50 22.47
CA LYS A 188 8.50 11.62 23.87
C LYS A 188 8.47 13.07 24.32
N ASP A 189 7.93 13.31 25.51
CA ASP A 189 8.11 14.60 26.19
C ASP A 189 9.47 14.70 26.90
N GLY A 190 9.73 15.83 27.57
CA GLY A 190 10.96 16.07 28.32
C GLY A 190 11.21 15.10 29.48
N ASN A 191 10.17 14.37 29.91
CA ASN A 191 10.23 13.34 30.96
C ASN A 191 10.34 11.92 30.38
N GLY A 192 10.41 11.78 29.04
CA GLY A 192 10.53 10.49 28.35
C GLY A 192 9.20 9.74 28.15
N VAL A 193 8.06 10.35 28.47
CA VAL A 193 6.73 9.74 28.34
C VAL A 193 6.26 9.82 26.89
N ASP A 194 5.76 8.69 26.36
CA ASP A 194 5.23 8.62 25.00
C ASP A 194 3.82 9.24 24.92
N HIS A 195 3.67 10.32 24.14
CA HIS A 195 2.38 10.91 23.80
C HIS A 195 1.92 10.41 22.44
N TRP A 196 0.73 9.81 22.38
CA TRP A 196 0.17 9.21 21.18
C TRP A 196 -0.63 10.20 20.34
N PHE A 197 -0.39 10.17 19.04
CA PHE A 197 -1.04 11.02 18.06
C PHE A 197 -1.66 10.18 16.95
N LEU A 198 -2.94 10.41 16.66
CA LEU A 198 -3.62 9.77 15.53
C LEU A 198 -3.00 10.25 14.21
N LEU A 199 -2.61 9.30 13.36
CA LEU A 199 -2.21 9.56 11.97
C LEU A 199 -3.42 9.49 11.04
N GLY A 200 -4.31 8.53 11.29
CA GLY A 200 -5.53 8.33 10.51
C GLY A 200 -6.35 7.15 11.01
N LYS A 201 -7.64 7.16 10.69
CA LYS A 201 -8.54 6.03 10.89
C LYS A 201 -9.52 5.94 9.73
N LYS A 202 -9.83 4.73 9.27
CA LYS A 202 -10.75 4.52 8.14
C LYS A 202 -11.43 3.15 8.23
N ASN A 203 -12.66 3.07 7.74
CA ASN A 203 -13.33 1.80 7.49
C ASN A 203 -12.67 1.12 6.27
N PRO A 204 -12.05 -0.06 6.42
CA PRO A 204 -11.34 -0.71 5.34
C PRO A 204 -12.27 -1.31 4.26
N GLN A 205 -13.59 -1.38 4.51
CA GLN A 205 -14.57 -1.80 3.51
C GLN A 205 -14.97 -0.67 2.54
N GLU A 206 -14.56 0.57 2.83
CA GLU A 206 -14.64 1.67 1.85
C GLU A 206 -13.47 1.62 0.87
N ALA A 207 -13.48 2.49 -0.15
CA ALA A 207 -12.36 2.63 -1.08
C ALA A 207 -11.02 2.78 -0.35
N GLN A 208 -10.13 1.81 -0.57
CA GLN A 208 -8.83 1.70 0.11
C GLN A 208 -7.76 2.56 -0.58
N LEU A 209 -8.01 3.86 -0.59
CA LEU A 209 -7.15 4.90 -1.17
C LEU A 209 -6.12 5.41 -0.15
N PHE A 210 -5.09 6.11 -0.64
CA PHE A 210 -4.26 6.94 0.22
C PHE A 210 -5.00 8.23 0.59
N CYS A 211 -5.28 8.41 1.87
CA CYS A 211 -5.91 9.60 2.44
C CYS A 211 -4.88 10.46 3.17
N PRO A 212 -5.04 11.80 3.22
CA PRO A 212 -4.16 12.66 4.00
C PRO A 212 -4.15 12.27 5.49
N VAL A 213 -2.97 12.32 6.12
CA VAL A 213 -2.89 12.14 7.58
C VAL A 213 -3.51 13.32 8.33
N VAL A 214 -4.10 13.06 9.49
CA VAL A 214 -4.65 14.10 10.37
C VAL A 214 -3.56 14.83 11.16
N ASN A 215 -2.46 14.12 11.46
CA ASN A 215 -1.29 14.70 12.12
C ASN A 215 -0.04 14.54 11.23
N ARG A 216 0.64 15.66 10.99
CA ARG A 216 1.85 15.76 10.15
C ARG A 216 3.13 15.95 10.95
N LYS A 217 3.09 15.73 12.28
CA LYS A 217 4.28 15.82 13.13
C LYS A 217 5.37 14.85 12.62
N PRO A 218 6.63 15.30 12.61
CA PRO A 218 7.74 14.47 12.18
C PRO A 218 7.96 13.32 13.15
N VAL A 219 8.06 12.09 12.64
CA VAL A 219 8.39 10.90 13.42
C VAL A 219 9.90 10.68 13.32
N THR A 220 10.56 10.56 14.47
CA THR A 220 12.02 10.58 14.60
C THR A 220 12.55 9.30 15.23
N PHE A 221 13.87 9.19 15.36
CA PHE A 221 14.52 8.06 16.02
C PHE A 221 13.97 7.85 17.44
N GLY A 222 13.58 6.62 17.76
CA GLY A 222 13.03 6.25 19.06
C GLY A 222 11.51 6.41 19.19
N ASP A 223 10.87 7.18 18.31
CA ASP A 223 9.41 7.26 18.26
C ASP A 223 8.81 5.91 17.82
N LYS A 224 7.59 5.64 18.26
CA LYS A 224 6.84 4.42 17.95
C LYS A 224 5.71 4.71 16.97
N LEU A 225 5.44 3.74 16.13
CA LEU A 225 4.31 3.68 15.21
C LEU A 225 3.46 2.48 15.57
N MET A 226 2.15 2.68 15.64
CA MET A 226 1.20 1.63 15.98
C MET A 226 0.08 1.57 14.94
N ALA A 227 -0.38 0.36 14.62
CA ALA A 227 -1.63 0.13 13.93
C ALA A 227 -2.55 -0.73 14.80
N ARG A 228 -3.86 -0.48 14.73
CA ARG A 228 -4.91 -1.30 15.34
C ARG A 228 -6.02 -1.53 14.33
N CYS A 229 -6.31 -2.80 14.04
CA CYS A 229 -7.48 -3.22 13.26
C CYS A 229 -8.53 -3.81 14.20
N THR A 230 -9.79 -3.45 13.99
CA THR A 230 -10.95 -4.07 14.63
C THR A 230 -11.59 -5.04 13.65
N MET A 231 -11.67 -6.32 14.04
CA MET A 231 -12.18 -7.41 13.22
C MET A 231 -13.49 -7.94 13.82
N ASP A 232 -14.49 -8.19 12.98
CA ASP A 232 -15.80 -8.72 13.36
C ASP A 232 -16.05 -10.09 12.74
N SER A 233 -15.75 -11.13 13.51
CA SER A 233 -15.88 -12.55 13.15
C SER A 233 -17.13 -13.19 13.77
N ARG A 234 -18.12 -12.40 14.22
CA ARG A 234 -19.32 -12.92 14.91
C ARG A 234 -20.11 -13.94 14.07
N HIS A 235 -20.07 -13.78 12.75
CA HIS A 235 -20.74 -14.66 11.79
C HIS A 235 -19.92 -15.92 11.44
N LYS A 236 -18.59 -15.94 11.64
CA LYS A 236 -17.74 -17.10 11.34
C LYS A 236 -17.90 -18.19 12.41
N GLY A 237 -17.81 -19.46 11.98
CA GLY A 237 -17.85 -20.64 12.86
C GLY A 237 -16.47 -21.20 13.22
N THR A 238 -15.42 -20.77 12.52
CA THR A 238 -14.04 -21.26 12.66
C THR A 238 -13.07 -20.10 12.81
N TYR A 239 -11.85 -20.39 13.26
CA TYR A 239 -10.77 -19.40 13.28
C TYR A 239 -10.44 -18.93 11.86
N THR A 240 -10.09 -17.64 11.74
CA THR A 240 -9.53 -17.06 10.52
C THR A 240 -8.06 -16.72 10.76
N ILE A 241 -7.19 -17.13 9.84
CA ILE A 241 -5.75 -16.87 9.92
C ILE A 241 -5.47 -15.50 9.30
N VAL A 242 -4.49 -14.77 9.84
CA VAL A 242 -3.96 -13.58 9.16
C VAL A 242 -2.97 -14.02 8.09
N GLY A 243 -3.32 -13.79 6.83
CA GLY A 243 -2.62 -14.33 5.67
C GLY A 243 -3.08 -13.70 4.36
N PRO A 244 -2.44 -14.04 3.24
CA PRO A 244 -2.76 -13.45 1.96
C PRO A 244 -3.93 -14.10 1.24
N GLY A 245 -4.44 -15.26 1.69
CA GLY A 245 -5.53 -15.97 1.04
C GLY A 245 -6.85 -15.21 1.06
N HIS A 246 -7.74 -15.53 0.13
CA HIS A 246 -9.08 -14.93 0.06
C HIS A 246 -9.89 -15.19 1.34
N ASP A 247 -9.79 -16.41 1.87
CA ASP A 247 -10.46 -16.83 3.12
C ASP A 247 -9.67 -16.46 4.39
N ASP A 248 -8.46 -15.95 4.23
CA ASP A 248 -7.65 -15.39 5.31
C ASP A 248 -8.10 -13.95 5.59
N GLU A 249 -7.48 -13.30 6.56
CA GLU A 249 -7.66 -11.88 6.86
C GLU A 249 -6.34 -11.12 6.77
N MET A 250 -6.39 -9.80 6.58
CA MET A 250 -5.21 -8.93 6.67
C MET A 250 -5.45 -7.77 7.63
N CYS A 251 -4.39 -7.27 8.25
CA CYS A 251 -4.41 -6.03 9.01
C CYS A 251 -3.23 -5.16 8.61
N ASN A 252 -3.43 -4.25 7.65
CA ASN A 252 -2.37 -3.41 7.12
C ASN A 252 -2.70 -1.92 7.26
N PHE A 253 -1.76 -1.16 7.81
CA PHE A 253 -1.75 0.30 7.82
C PHE A 253 -0.48 0.80 7.12
N TYR A 254 -0.63 1.38 5.93
CA TYR A 254 0.46 1.94 5.15
C TYR A 254 0.61 3.42 5.45
N ILE A 255 1.82 3.85 5.78
CA ILE A 255 2.17 5.25 6.00
C ILE A 255 3.01 5.70 4.82
N ALA A 256 2.50 6.65 4.04
CA ALA A 256 3.28 7.38 3.06
C ALA A 256 3.94 8.59 3.73
N TYR A 257 5.26 8.64 3.67
CA TYR A 257 6.07 9.68 4.29
C TYR A 257 7.15 10.18 3.32
N TYR A 258 7.75 11.32 3.61
CA TYR A 258 9.00 11.74 2.98
C TYR A 258 10.09 11.94 4.02
N VAL A 259 11.35 11.90 3.57
CA VAL A 259 12.51 12.34 4.35
C VAL A 259 13.08 13.62 3.75
N GLU A 260 13.68 14.47 4.58
CA GLU A 260 14.44 15.63 4.10
C GLU A 260 15.92 15.25 4.04
N LYS A 261 16.54 15.39 2.86
CA LYS A 261 17.97 15.09 2.62
C LYS A 261 18.36 13.65 3.00
N GLY A 262 18.42 12.77 2.00
CA GLY A 262 18.90 11.40 2.18
C GLY A 262 18.03 10.39 1.46
N THR A 263 17.97 9.17 2.00
CA THR A 263 17.16 8.07 1.47
C THR A 263 16.01 7.73 2.42
N PRO A 264 14.85 7.28 1.91
CA PRO A 264 13.77 6.76 2.75
C PRO A 264 14.27 5.66 3.70
N LEU A 265 13.47 5.33 4.73
CA LEU A 265 13.76 4.20 5.61
C LEU A 265 14.09 2.93 4.80
N ARG A 266 15.09 2.17 5.26
CA ARG A 266 15.38 0.82 4.77
C ARG A 266 14.28 -0.14 5.23
N MET A 267 13.76 0.06 6.43
CA MET A 267 12.57 -0.63 6.93
C MET A 267 11.35 -0.22 6.10
N SER A 268 10.81 -1.15 5.33
CA SER A 268 9.59 -0.96 4.52
C SER A 268 8.39 -1.72 5.07
N TYR A 269 8.64 -2.70 5.92
CA TYR A 269 7.63 -3.50 6.61
C TYR A 269 7.99 -3.60 8.08
N CYS A 270 6.97 -3.52 8.91
CA CYS A 270 7.06 -3.89 10.31
C CYS A 270 5.88 -4.79 10.66
N ILE A 271 6.22 -5.99 11.11
CA ILE A 271 5.28 -7.06 11.42
C ILE A 271 5.43 -7.38 12.90
N SER A 272 4.31 -7.53 13.60
CA SER A 272 4.28 -7.94 15.00
C SER A 272 3.29 -9.08 15.18
N THR A 273 3.70 -10.09 15.94
CA THR A 273 2.87 -11.19 16.43
C THR A 273 2.48 -10.86 17.87
N ARG A 274 1.20 -10.50 18.10
CA ARG A 274 0.63 -10.15 19.42
C ARG A 274 1.29 -8.96 20.15
N VAL A 275 0.49 -7.92 20.39
CA VAL A 275 0.64 -7.02 21.54
C VAL A 275 -0.51 -7.31 22.50
#